data_AF-A0A7V4Q766-F1
#
_entry.id   AF-A0A7V4Q766-F1
#
_cell.length_a   1.000
_cell.length_b   1.000
_cell.length_c   1.000
_cell.angle_alpha   90.00
_cell.angle_beta   90.00
_cell.angle_gamma   90.00
#
_symmetry.space_group_name_H-M   'P 1'
#
loop_
_entity.id
_entity.type
_entity.pdbx_description
1 polymer ?
#
loop_
_entity_poly.entity_id
_entity_poly.type
_entity_poly.pdbx_seq_one_letter_code
_entity_poly.pdbx_strand_id
1 'polypeptide(L)'
;MERNCLGVVAAMPQEIAPLLRRLTGYSRETSASFNLYRCVLQGIPVVMVESGMGQKHAAAATRALISHAAPKLIVNFGFAGAVQPGLGVGEMVIAERVHLLEQGGLARATQPDQRLFDLVLEACAGAALTLHRGTFITAVGIM
;
A
#
# COMPACT_ATOMS: atom_id res chain seq x y z
N MET A 1 9.27 -12.19 19.44
CA MET A 1 8.47 -11.38 18.49
C MET A 1 8.34 -12.17 17.20
N GLU A 2 7.10 -12.48 16.79
CA GLU A 2 6.82 -13.20 15.55
C GLU A 2 7.16 -12.31 14.35
N ARG A 3 8.37 -12.48 13.80
CA ARG A 3 8.88 -11.75 12.63
C ARG A 3 8.26 -12.24 11.31
N ASN A 4 6.97 -12.56 11.28
CA ASN A 4 6.33 -13.24 10.15
C ASN A 4 4.92 -12.70 9.85
N CYS A 5 4.77 -11.37 9.79
CA CYS A 5 3.53 -10.74 9.37
C CYS A 5 3.70 -10.00 8.03
N LEU A 6 2.56 -9.83 7.34
CA LEU A 6 2.43 -8.92 6.21
C LEU A 6 2.08 -7.52 6.74
N GLY A 7 2.86 -6.53 6.35
CA GLY A 7 2.56 -5.12 6.57
C GLY A 7 1.71 -4.57 5.44
N VAL A 8 0.69 -3.78 5.77
CA VAL A 8 -0.17 -3.14 4.78
C VAL A 8 -0.25 -1.65 5.08
N VAL A 9 0.03 -0.81 4.10
CA VAL A 9 -0.06 0.64 4.21
C VAL A 9 -1.18 1.14 3.31
N ALA A 10 -2.07 1.95 3.87
CA ALA A 10 -3.09 2.67 3.13
C ALA A 10 -3.22 4.09 3.67
N ALA A 11 -3.47 5.04 2.78
CA ALA A 11 -3.42 6.45 3.10
C ALA A 11 -4.69 6.93 3.79
N MET A 12 -5.84 6.45 3.34
CA MET A 12 -7.13 7.00 3.72
C MET A 12 -8.02 5.96 4.43
N PRO A 13 -8.85 6.37 5.40
CA PRO A 13 -9.82 5.48 6.05
C PRO A 13 -10.70 4.70 5.07
N GLN A 14 -11.06 5.31 3.95
CA GLN A 14 -11.90 4.75 2.90
C GLN A 14 -11.23 3.54 2.20
N GLU A 15 -9.91 3.47 2.22
CA GLU A 15 -9.14 2.36 1.64
C GLU A 15 -9.09 1.16 2.59
N ILE A 16 -8.97 1.40 3.90
CA ILE A 16 -8.87 0.34 4.92
C ILE A 16 -10.24 -0.18 5.36
N ALA A 17 -11.25 0.70 5.48
CA ALA A 17 -12.56 0.34 6.03
C ALA A 17 -13.24 -0.86 5.32
N PRO A 18 -13.20 -0.98 3.98
CA PRO A 18 -13.73 -2.16 3.29
C PRO A 18 -13.05 -3.46 3.68
N LEU A 19 -11.74 -3.45 3.92
CA LEU A 19 -10.99 -4.63 4.38
C LEU A 19 -11.43 -5.00 5.80
N LEU A 20 -11.46 -4.03 6.72
CA LEU A 20 -11.85 -4.26 8.11
C LEU A 20 -13.25 -4.85 8.23
N ARG A 21 -14.21 -4.42 7.41
CA ARG A 21 -15.58 -4.96 7.39
C ARG A 21 -15.66 -6.43 6.98
N ARG A 22 -14.66 -6.95 6.27
CA ARG A 22 -14.61 -8.36 5.84
C ARG A 22 -13.93 -9.26 6.85
N LEU A 23 -13.32 -8.69 7.89
CA LEU A 23 -12.65 -9.45 8.94
C LEU A 23 -13.67 -9.96 9.95
N THR A 24 -13.45 -11.19 10.44
CA THR A 24 -14.19 -11.74 11.57
C THR A 24 -13.73 -11.15 12.92
N GLY A 25 -12.57 -10.49 12.93
CA GLY A 25 -12.04 -9.79 14.10
C GLY A 25 -10.71 -9.11 13.80
N TYR A 26 -10.47 -7.98 14.46
CA TYR A 26 -9.19 -7.28 14.47
C TYR A 26 -9.03 -6.52 15.79
N SER A 27 -7.79 -6.26 16.20
CA SER A 27 -7.50 -5.28 17.25
C SER A 27 -7.04 -3.97 16.62
N ARG A 28 -7.37 -2.86 17.25
CA ARG A 28 -6.88 -1.53 16.88
C ARG A 28 -5.97 -1.03 17.99
N GLU A 29 -4.84 -0.47 17.61
CA GLU A 29 -3.86 0.15 18.50
C GLU A 29 -3.33 1.42 17.86
N THR A 30 -2.68 2.27 18.65
CA THR A 30 -2.06 3.50 18.17
C THR A 30 -0.55 3.42 18.40
N SER A 31 0.25 3.67 17.36
CA SER A 31 1.72 3.76 17.48
C SER A 31 2.22 5.00 16.73
N ALA A 32 3.04 5.80 17.41
CA ALA A 32 3.58 7.06 16.86
C ALA A 32 2.52 7.95 16.18
N SER A 33 1.32 8.04 16.79
CA SER A 33 0.16 8.78 16.29
C SER A 33 -0.57 8.20 15.08
N PHE A 34 -0.21 7.00 14.60
CA PHE A 34 -0.91 6.30 13.53
C PHE A 34 -1.81 5.20 14.09
N ASN A 35 -2.94 4.96 13.42
CA ASN A 35 -3.80 3.81 13.71
C ASN A 35 -3.19 2.56 13.08
N LEU A 36 -2.99 1.52 13.89
CA LEU A 36 -2.64 0.20 13.42
C LEU A 36 -3.78 -0.77 13.69
N TYR A 37 -3.96 -1.71 12.77
CA TYR A 37 -4.98 -2.74 12.86
C TYR A 37 -4.30 -4.10 12.70
N ARG A 38 -4.46 -4.97 13.69
CA ARG A 38 -3.91 -6.34 13.66
C ARG A 38 -5.02 -7.33 13.43
N CYS A 39 -4.80 -8.24 12.49
CA CYS A 39 -5.72 -9.32 12.19
C CYS A 39 -4.97 -10.54 11.65
N VAL A 40 -5.72 -11.61 11.38
CA VAL A 40 -5.21 -12.81 10.71
C VAL A 40 -6.06 -13.04 9.47
N LEU A 41 -5.40 -13.08 8.30
CA LEU A 41 -6.03 -13.38 7.01
C LEU A 41 -5.52 -14.73 6.52
N GLN A 42 -6.40 -15.72 6.37
CA GLN A 42 -6.04 -17.06 5.90
C GLN A 42 -4.86 -17.69 6.68
N GLY A 43 -4.81 -17.47 8.00
CA GLY A 43 -3.72 -17.95 8.86
C GLY A 43 -2.44 -17.10 8.83
N ILE A 44 -2.40 -16.02 8.04
CA ILE A 44 -1.27 -15.10 7.95
C ILE A 44 -1.52 -13.90 8.86
N PRO A 45 -0.60 -13.59 9.81
CA PRO A 45 -0.67 -12.36 10.58
C PRO A 45 -0.52 -11.13 9.67
N VAL A 46 -1.44 -10.17 9.81
CA VAL A 46 -1.45 -8.93 9.02
C VAL A 46 -1.53 -7.73 9.96
N VAL A 47 -0.69 -6.73 9.70
CA VAL A 47 -0.74 -5.44 10.40
C VAL A 47 -0.92 -4.35 9.36
N MET A 48 -2.07 -3.69 9.40
CA MET A 48 -2.40 -2.54 8.56
C MET A 48 -2.09 -1.24 9.31
N VAL A 49 -1.60 -0.22 8.62
CA VAL A 49 -1.45 1.14 9.14
C VAL A 49 -2.19 2.14 8.26
N GLU A 50 -2.94 3.03 8.88
CA GLU A 50 -3.52 4.21 8.24
C GLU A 50 -2.47 5.32 8.24
N SER A 51 -1.91 5.65 7.08
CA SER A 51 -0.78 6.59 7.01
C SER A 51 -1.18 8.05 6.97
N GLY A 52 -2.37 8.37 6.48
CA GLY A 52 -2.70 9.72 6.03
C GLY A 52 -2.08 10.06 4.68
N MET A 53 -2.53 11.18 4.09
CA MET A 53 -2.06 11.65 2.79
C MET A 53 -0.67 12.33 2.87
N GLY A 54 0.13 12.13 1.83
CA GLY A 54 1.42 12.79 1.63
C GLY A 54 2.63 11.93 2.00
N GLN A 55 3.73 12.13 1.27
CA GLN A 55 4.95 11.31 1.38
C GLN A 55 5.55 11.30 2.80
N LYS A 56 5.54 12.44 3.50
CA LYS A 56 6.06 12.55 4.88
C LYS A 56 5.26 11.67 5.85
N HIS A 57 3.94 11.69 5.72
CA HIS A 57 3.03 10.88 6.52
C HIS A 57 3.18 9.39 6.19
N ALA A 58 3.20 9.03 4.90
CA ALA A 58 3.46 7.67 4.44
C ALA A 58 4.79 7.10 5.00
N ALA A 59 5.87 7.90 4.95
CA ALA A 59 7.17 7.50 5.49
C ALA A 59 7.14 7.31 7.02
N ALA A 60 6.52 8.23 7.76
CA ALA A 60 6.41 8.14 9.21
C ALA A 60 5.57 6.94 9.66
N ALA A 61 4.42 6.72 9.02
CA ALA A 61 3.53 5.58 9.29
C ALA A 61 4.20 4.24 8.97
N THR A 62 4.90 4.16 7.84
CA THR A 62 5.64 2.95 7.45
C THR A 62 6.75 2.64 8.45
N ARG A 63 7.46 3.65 8.95
CA ARG A 63 8.45 3.46 10.03
C ARG A 63 7.80 3.00 11.33
N ALA A 64 6.64 3.55 11.70
CA ALA A 64 5.89 3.11 12.86
C ALA A 64 5.48 1.63 12.73
N LEU A 65 4.96 1.23 11.56
CA LEU A 65 4.63 -0.16 11.24
C LEU A 65 5.85 -1.08 11.34
N ILE A 66 6.99 -0.69 10.76
CA ILE A 66 8.23 -1.48 10.82
C ILE A 66 8.71 -1.66 12.26
N SER A 67 8.76 -0.57 13.04
CA SER A 67 9.19 -0.63 14.43
C SER A 67 8.22 -1.44 15.31
N HIS A 68 6.92 -1.36 15.02
CA HIS A 68 5.89 -1.99 15.85
C HIS A 68 5.65 -3.47 15.54
N ALA A 69 5.80 -3.87 14.28
CA ALA A 69 5.41 -5.20 13.82
C ALA A 69 6.53 -5.98 13.12
N ALA A 70 7.63 -5.33 12.71
CA ALA A 70 8.73 -5.94 11.96
C ALA A 70 8.24 -6.87 10.83
N PRO A 71 7.40 -6.38 9.89
CA PRO A 71 6.82 -7.20 8.85
C PRO A 71 7.90 -7.72 7.88
N LYS A 72 7.66 -8.89 7.30
CA LYS A 72 8.57 -9.45 6.27
C LYS A 72 8.41 -8.76 4.92
N LEU A 73 7.20 -8.32 4.62
CA LEU A 73 6.80 -7.71 3.37
C LEU A 73 5.86 -6.55 3.68
N ILE A 74 5.91 -5.49 2.89
CA ILE A 74 4.99 -4.36 2.98
C ILE A 74 4.31 -4.18 1.63
N VAL A 75 2.99 -4.15 1.64
CA VAL A 75 2.17 -3.79 0.47
C VAL A 75 1.53 -2.43 0.74
N ASN A 76 1.69 -1.52 -0.20
CA ASN A 76 0.97 -0.26 -0.22
C ASN A 76 -0.13 -0.34 -1.28
N PHE A 77 -1.35 0.05 -0.92
CA PHE A 77 -2.46 0.17 -1.87
C PHE A 77 -3.22 1.47 -1.64
N GLY A 78 -3.89 1.93 -2.68
CA GLY A 78 -4.70 3.13 -2.62
C GLY A 78 -5.23 3.53 -3.99
N PHE A 79 -5.90 4.67 -4.04
CA PHE A 79 -6.41 5.23 -5.29
C PHE A 79 -5.34 6.09 -6.00
N ALA A 80 -5.39 6.11 -7.34
CA ALA A 80 -4.52 6.94 -8.15
C ALA A 80 -5.26 7.51 -9.37
N GLY A 81 -4.81 8.66 -9.86
CA GLY A 81 -5.29 9.25 -11.10
C GLY A 81 -4.47 8.76 -12.29
N ALA A 82 -5.13 8.32 -13.35
CA ALA A 82 -4.47 7.99 -14.61
C ALA A 82 -4.05 9.28 -15.34
N VAL A 83 -2.79 9.35 -15.77
CA VAL A 83 -2.26 10.48 -16.57
C VAL A 83 -2.16 10.15 -18.05
N GLN A 84 -2.19 8.86 -18.41
CA GLN A 84 -2.20 8.40 -19.80
C GLN A 84 -3.62 8.02 -20.22
N PRO A 85 -4.00 8.28 -21.49
CA PRO A 85 -5.23 7.75 -22.03
C PRO A 85 -5.18 6.21 -22.07
N GLY A 86 -6.32 5.56 -21.87
CA GLY A 86 -6.45 4.10 -21.97
C GLY A 86 -6.56 3.35 -20.63
N LEU A 87 -6.52 4.05 -19.50
CA LEU A 87 -6.89 3.48 -18.19
C LEU A 87 -8.32 3.91 -17.82
N GLY A 88 -9.18 2.92 -17.62
CA GLY A 88 -10.57 3.09 -17.20
C GLY A 88 -10.71 3.30 -15.70
N VAL A 89 -11.83 3.89 -15.28
CA VAL A 89 -12.19 3.99 -13.86
C VAL A 89 -12.43 2.59 -13.29
N GLY A 90 -11.77 2.27 -12.19
CA GLY A 90 -11.91 0.98 -11.51
C GLY A 90 -10.93 -0.10 -11.99
N GLU A 91 -10.08 0.20 -12.99
CA GLU A 91 -8.99 -0.69 -13.38
C GLU A 91 -7.85 -0.62 -12.37
N MET A 92 -7.13 -1.74 -12.20
CA MET A 92 -6.04 -1.85 -11.25
C MET A 92 -4.69 -1.77 -11.96
N VAL A 93 -3.76 -1.02 -11.38
CA VAL A 93 -2.39 -0.95 -11.85
C VAL A 93 -1.46 -1.43 -10.76
N ILE A 94 -0.58 -2.37 -11.09
CA ILE A 94 0.52 -2.78 -10.21
C ILE A 94 1.76 -2.00 -10.64
N ALA A 95 2.36 -1.30 -9.68
CA ALA A 95 3.57 -0.53 -9.92
C ALA A 95 4.75 -1.47 -10.21
N GLU A 96 5.27 -1.41 -11.43
CA GLU A 96 6.56 -1.99 -11.81
C GLU A 96 7.69 -0.99 -11.53
N ARG A 97 7.37 0.31 -11.63
CA ARG A 97 8.30 1.41 -11.38
C ARG A 97 7.65 2.52 -10.56
N VAL A 98 8.47 3.22 -9.79
CA VAL A 98 8.05 4.40 -9.03
C VAL A 98 9.03 5.55 -9.24
N HIS A 99 8.49 6.74 -9.52
CA HIS A 99 9.21 8.00 -9.59
C HIS A 99 8.64 9.01 -8.60
N LEU A 100 9.47 9.97 -8.19
CA LEU A 100 9.05 11.16 -7.45
C LEU A 100 8.99 12.33 -8.43
N LEU A 101 7.93 13.12 -8.36
CA LEU A 101 7.86 14.40 -9.04
C LEU A 101 8.46 15.48 -8.12
N GLU A 102 9.59 16.04 -8.54
CA GLU A 102 10.32 17.11 -7.86
C GLU A 102 10.37 18.36 -8.76
N GLN A 103 10.81 19.50 -8.22
CA GLN A 103 10.85 20.77 -8.96
C GLN A 103 11.67 20.70 -10.27
N GLY A 104 12.65 19.79 -10.34
CA GLY A 104 13.50 19.56 -11.52
C GLY A 104 13.03 18.45 -12.46
N GLY A 105 11.86 17.84 -12.22
CA GLY A 105 11.33 16.74 -13.02
C GLY A 105 11.17 15.43 -12.25
N LEU A 106 11.28 14.30 -12.96
CA LEU A 106 11.09 12.98 -12.37
C LEU A 106 12.41 12.43 -11.79
N ALA A 107 12.44 12.27 -10.47
CA ALA A 107 13.51 11.56 -9.77
C ALA A 107 13.15 10.07 -9.61
N ARG A 108 14.15 9.19 -9.55
CA ARG A 108 13.94 7.76 -9.32
C ARG A 108 13.70 7.50 -7.83
N ALA A 109 12.58 6.86 -7.49
CA ALA A 109 12.32 6.38 -6.14
C ALA A 109 12.94 4.99 -5.89
N THR A 110 12.84 4.47 -4.67
CA THR A 110 13.03 3.03 -4.43
C THR A 110 12.02 2.25 -5.27
N GLN A 111 12.50 1.26 -6.01
CA GLN A 111 11.64 0.46 -6.88
C GLN A 111 10.97 -0.67 -6.09
N PRO A 112 9.78 -1.12 -6.51
CA PRO A 112 9.13 -2.30 -5.95
C PRO A 112 10.03 -3.53 -6.03
N ASP A 113 9.93 -4.41 -5.02
CA ASP A 113 10.61 -5.69 -5.03
C ASP A 113 10.03 -6.59 -6.13
N GLN A 114 10.89 -7.14 -6.99
CA GLN A 114 10.46 -7.90 -8.17
C GLN A 114 9.71 -9.18 -7.78
N ARG A 115 10.14 -9.86 -6.71
CA ARG A 115 9.49 -11.10 -6.26
C ARG A 115 8.12 -10.79 -5.68
N LEU A 116 7.98 -9.73 -4.89
CA LEU A 116 6.68 -9.28 -4.39
C LEU A 116 5.75 -8.86 -5.53
N PHE A 117 6.28 -8.16 -6.54
CA PHE A 117 5.52 -7.77 -7.72
C PHE A 117 4.96 -8.98 -8.48
N ASP A 118 5.79 -10.00 -8.73
CA ASP A 118 5.35 -11.23 -9.40
C ASP A 118 4.30 -12.00 -8.57
N LEU A 119 4.46 -12.05 -7.23
CA LEU A 119 3.48 -12.65 -6.33
C LEU A 119 2.12 -11.93 -6.36
N VAL A 120 2.12 -10.60 -6.42
CA VAL A 120 0.87 -9.83 -6.50
C VAL A 120 0.20 -10.05 -7.86
N LEU A 121 0.97 -10.10 -8.96
CA LEU A 121 0.42 -10.44 -10.28
C LEU A 121 -0.24 -11.82 -10.30
N GLU A 122 0.44 -12.82 -9.74
CA GLU A 122 -0.11 -14.19 -9.63
C GLU A 122 -1.37 -14.22 -8.78
N ALA A 123 -1.36 -13.57 -7.61
CA ALA A 123 -2.52 -13.48 -6.74
C ALA A 123 -3.74 -12.80 -7.40
N CYS A 124 -3.49 -11.90 -8.36
CA CYS A 124 -4.54 -11.18 -9.10
C CYS A 124 -4.97 -11.85 -10.40
N ALA A 125 -4.26 -12.88 -10.88
CA ALA A 125 -4.55 -13.54 -12.16
C ALA A 125 -5.97 -14.15 -12.24
N GLY A 126 -6.55 -14.52 -11.09
CA GLY A 126 -7.93 -15.03 -10.99
C GLY A 126 -8.97 -13.98 -10.59
N ALA A 127 -8.59 -12.72 -10.39
CA ALA A 127 -9.51 -11.67 -10.02
C ALA A 127 -10.28 -11.16 -11.25
N ALA A 128 -11.58 -10.88 -11.09
CA ALA A 128 -12.39 -10.21 -12.11
C ALA A 128 -12.07 -8.70 -12.17
N LEU A 129 -10.81 -8.36 -12.43
CA LEU A 129 -10.27 -7.00 -12.50
C LEU A 129 -9.44 -6.85 -13.78
N THR A 130 -9.60 -5.73 -14.48
CA THR A 130 -8.65 -5.38 -15.54
C THR A 130 -7.34 -4.92 -14.88
N LEU A 131 -6.25 -5.59 -15.24
CA LEU A 131 -4.96 -5.43 -14.58
C LEU A 131 -3.90 -4.89 -15.54
N HIS A 132 -3.22 -3.84 -15.11
CA HIS A 132 -2.12 -3.24 -15.85
C HIS A 132 -0.83 -3.29 -15.04
N ARG A 133 0.29 -3.46 -15.73
CA ARG A 133 1.61 -3.13 -15.20
C ARG A 133 1.91 -1.68 -15.55
N GLY A 134 2.43 -0.91 -14.60
CA GLY A 134 2.61 0.52 -14.85
C GLY A 134 3.67 1.19 -14.00
N THR A 135 3.87 2.47 -14.31
CA THR A 135 4.78 3.35 -13.60
C THR A 135 3.96 4.31 -12.75
N PHE A 136 4.27 4.39 -11.46
CA PHE A 136 3.65 5.34 -10.55
C PHE A 136 4.52 6.58 -10.43
N ILE A 137 3.88 7.75 -10.39
CA ILE A 137 4.54 9.02 -10.10
C ILE A 137 3.93 9.57 -8.82
N THR A 138 4.74 9.69 -7.79
CA THR A 138 4.34 10.29 -6.52
C THR A 138 4.64 11.78 -6.57
N ALA A 139 3.59 12.61 -6.47
CA ALA A 139 3.70 14.06 -6.46
C ALA A 139 3.39 14.66 -5.09
N VAL A 140 3.86 15.88 -4.86
CA VAL A 140 3.54 16.70 -3.68
C VAL A 140 2.54 17.79 -4.10
N GLY A 141 1.48 18.00 -3.31
CA GLY A 141 0.59 19.16 -3.50
C GLY A 141 -0.48 19.00 -4.58
N ILE A 142 -0.96 17.78 -4.83
CA ILE A 142 -2.19 17.57 -5.60
C ILE A 142 -3.35 18.08 -4.73
N MET A 143 -3.80 19.30 -4.99
CA MET A 143 -4.93 19.96 -4.33
C MET A 143 -6.15 19.90 -5.24
#